data_AF-A0A4Y8CX15-F1
#
_entry.id   AF-A0A4Y8CX15-F1
#
_cell.length_a   1.000
_cell.length_b   1.000
_cell.length_c   1.000
_cell.angle_alpha   90.00
_cell.angle_beta   90.00
_cell.angle_gamma   90.00
#
_symmetry.space_group_name_H-M   'P 1'
#
loop_
_entity.id
_entity.type
_entity.pdbx_description
1 polymer ?
#
loop_
_entity_poly.entity_id
_entity_poly.type
_entity_poly.pdbx_seq_one_letter_code
_entity_poly.pdbx_strand_id
1 'polypeptide(L)'
;MAEDKYLEHIPFTWTGCNNKGVFPETDLIWDMMVISMLNHQADEFMEAVLGHHGSAKHLIRGLFSKTTLRNDSLSSQESSLIDRGVITPVSSDDGLPDNSTNDERDTLIRFKEHVLNHPSIQKDSCTSLAHLRHDSDSPFTFPASRNYWDRMRNISAVHTSCLYSWDWISCRMTSERGDEPFPTALTKYLSAELGQHLAVMCRMYNYYGSLARDKAEKNLNSVNSPEFENCAVSTMSSDATEKQTTAELQERKSALMEMAEYERERLVVKARLRPLVDERIRGVLDVFVNVTDLYGQIYVARDIASRMV
;
A
#
# COMPACT_ATOMS: atom_id res chain seq x y z
N MET A 1 -25.22 -0.36 4.66
CA MET A 1 -23.84 0.16 4.49
C MET A 1 -23.67 1.26 5.52
N ALA A 2 -22.58 1.24 6.30
CA ALA A 2 -22.24 2.39 7.12
C ALA A 2 -21.97 3.60 6.20
N GLU A 3 -22.24 4.81 6.68
CA GLU A 3 -21.97 6.05 5.94
C GLU A 3 -20.47 6.11 5.58
N ASP A 4 -20.15 6.17 4.28
CA ASP A 4 -18.78 6.11 3.77
C ASP A 4 -18.05 7.45 3.99
N LYS A 5 -17.50 7.59 5.20
CA LYS A 5 -16.76 8.80 5.63
C LYS A 5 -15.35 8.86 5.05
N TYR A 6 -14.88 7.80 4.41
CA TYR A 6 -13.53 7.76 3.84
C TYR A 6 -13.38 8.80 2.73
N LEU A 7 -14.43 8.96 1.90
CA LEU A 7 -14.47 9.95 0.83
C LEU A 7 -14.42 11.39 1.34
N GLU A 8 -14.86 11.66 2.57
CA GLU A 8 -14.75 12.99 3.21
C GLU A 8 -13.32 13.27 3.70
N HIS A 9 -12.59 12.22 4.11
CA HIS A 9 -11.23 12.34 4.60
C HIS A 9 -10.22 12.64 3.49
N ILE A 10 -10.44 12.13 2.27
CA ILE A 10 -9.51 12.33 1.15
C ILE A 10 -9.24 13.81 0.83
N PRO A 11 -10.26 14.66 0.57
CA PRO A 11 -10.01 16.07 0.31
C PRO A 11 -9.40 16.78 1.53
N PHE A 12 -9.85 16.42 2.74
CA PHE A 12 -9.37 17.03 3.98
C PHE A 12 -7.88 16.77 4.20
N THR A 13 -7.41 15.53 4.05
CA THR A 13 -6.01 15.19 4.29
C THR A 13 -5.09 15.90 3.29
N TRP A 14 -5.43 15.86 2.00
CA TRP A 14 -4.58 16.45 0.96
C TRP A 14 -4.54 17.97 1.03
N THR A 15 -5.70 18.63 1.12
CA THR A 15 -5.76 20.10 1.19
C THR A 15 -5.28 20.64 2.53
N GLY A 16 -5.60 19.97 3.65
CA GLY A 16 -5.16 20.35 4.98
C GLY A 16 -3.64 20.25 5.15
N CYS A 17 -3.02 19.18 4.66
CA CYS A 17 -1.57 19.03 4.68
C CYS A 17 -0.87 19.99 3.72
N ASN A 18 -1.47 20.28 2.55
CA ASN A 18 -0.96 21.28 1.61
C ASN A 18 -0.91 22.70 2.22
N ASN A 19 -1.97 23.07 2.96
CA ASN A 19 -2.11 24.38 3.60
C ASN A 19 -1.12 24.63 4.77
N LYS A 20 -0.23 23.69 5.08
CA LYS A 20 0.88 23.90 6.03
C LYS A 20 2.06 24.72 5.47
N GLY A 21 1.89 25.36 4.30
CA GLY A 21 2.84 26.32 3.74
C GLY A 21 3.75 25.79 2.64
N VAL A 22 3.41 24.63 2.05
CA VAL A 22 4.29 23.92 1.11
C VAL A 22 3.85 24.07 -0.36
N PHE A 23 2.55 24.18 -0.60
CA PHE A 23 1.93 24.53 -1.89
C PHE A 23 2.53 23.84 -3.15
N PRO A 24 2.53 22.49 -3.26
CA PRO A 24 2.77 21.83 -4.54
C PRO A 24 1.73 22.20 -5.61
N GLU A 25 1.98 21.79 -6.85
CA GLU A 25 1.11 22.04 -8.01
C GLU A 25 -0.33 21.56 -7.71
N THR A 26 -1.34 22.36 -8.05
CA THR A 26 -2.75 22.05 -7.74
C THR A 26 -3.24 20.80 -8.45
N ASP A 27 -2.76 20.55 -9.67
CA ASP A 27 -3.04 19.34 -10.43
C ASP A 27 -2.45 18.10 -9.76
N LEU A 28 -1.23 18.17 -9.20
CA LEU A 28 -0.68 17.08 -8.40
C LEU A 28 -1.56 16.75 -7.19
N ILE A 29 -2.03 17.76 -6.46
CA ILE A 29 -2.91 17.55 -5.31
C ILE A 29 -4.23 16.89 -5.75
N TRP A 30 -4.77 17.32 -6.89
CA TRP A 30 -5.95 16.70 -7.48
C TRP A 30 -5.70 15.23 -7.86
N ASP A 31 -4.62 14.95 -8.58
CA ASP A 31 -4.25 13.60 -8.99
C ASP A 31 -4.13 12.67 -7.77
N MET A 32 -3.49 13.15 -6.70
CA MET A 32 -3.34 12.38 -5.47
C MET A 32 -4.67 12.13 -4.72
N MET A 33 -5.62 13.06 -4.79
CA MET A 33 -6.98 12.81 -4.28
C MET A 33 -7.69 11.73 -5.11
N VAL A 34 -7.57 11.79 -6.44
CA VAL A 34 -8.17 10.78 -7.34
C VAL A 34 -7.55 9.39 -7.10
N ILE A 35 -6.22 9.31 -6.97
CA ILE A 35 -5.51 8.06 -6.66
C ILE A 35 -5.95 7.49 -5.31
N SER A 36 -6.08 8.33 -4.29
CA SER A 36 -6.54 7.89 -2.96
C SER A 36 -7.96 7.34 -3.00
N MET A 37 -8.85 7.98 -3.76
CA MET A 37 -10.23 7.54 -3.96
C MET A 37 -10.29 6.21 -4.71
N LEU A 38 -9.58 6.09 -5.83
CA LEU A 38 -9.59 4.86 -6.62
C LEU A 38 -8.96 3.70 -5.85
N ASN A 39 -7.96 3.97 -5.00
CA ASN A 39 -7.41 2.95 -4.09
C ASN A 39 -8.44 2.48 -3.07
N HIS A 40 -9.14 3.42 -2.42
CA HIS A 40 -10.21 3.07 -1.49
C HIS A 40 -11.26 2.17 -2.15
N GLN A 41 -11.71 2.54 -3.36
CA GLN A 41 -12.67 1.76 -4.12
C GLN A 41 -12.12 0.38 -4.52
N ALA A 42 -10.83 0.28 -4.86
CA ALA A 42 -10.19 -0.99 -5.16
C ALA A 42 -10.10 -1.87 -3.90
N ASP A 43 -9.72 -1.31 -2.76
CA ASP A 43 -9.68 -2.02 -1.47
C ASP A 43 -11.07 -2.54 -1.09
N GLU A 44 -12.12 -1.70 -1.19
CA GLU A 44 -13.50 -2.13 -0.95
C GLU A 44 -13.96 -3.25 -1.88
N PHE A 45 -13.62 -3.16 -3.18
CA PHE A 45 -13.94 -4.22 -4.13
C PHE A 45 -13.26 -5.54 -3.75
N MET A 46 -11.96 -5.48 -3.41
CA MET A 46 -11.19 -6.66 -3.00
C MET A 46 -11.76 -7.29 -1.72
N GLU A 47 -12.19 -6.49 -0.76
CA GLU A 47 -12.76 -6.97 0.50
C GLU A 47 -14.20 -7.50 0.34
N ALA A 48 -15.08 -6.75 -0.35
CA ALA A 48 -16.49 -7.07 -0.46
C ALA A 48 -16.77 -8.21 -1.46
N VAL A 49 -16.16 -8.17 -2.64
CA VAL A 49 -16.49 -9.08 -3.75
C VAL A 49 -15.59 -10.31 -3.75
N LEU A 50 -14.29 -10.09 -3.53
CA LEU A 50 -13.28 -11.13 -3.67
C LEU A 50 -12.98 -11.87 -2.37
N GLY A 51 -13.25 -11.27 -1.20
CA GLY A 51 -13.22 -11.96 0.09
C GLY A 51 -14.18 -13.16 0.16
N HIS A 52 -15.25 -13.17 -0.65
CA HIS A 52 -16.25 -14.24 -0.71
C HIS A 52 -15.99 -15.28 -1.82
N HIS A 53 -15.13 -14.97 -2.79
CA HIS A 53 -14.95 -15.79 -3.98
C HIS A 53 -13.45 -15.97 -4.28
N GLY A 54 -12.92 -17.18 -4.06
CA GLY A 54 -11.51 -17.54 -4.26
C GLY A 54 -10.95 -17.41 -5.70
N SER A 55 -11.65 -16.72 -6.61
CA SER A 55 -11.31 -16.53 -8.03
C SER A 55 -10.71 -15.14 -8.36
N ALA A 56 -10.38 -14.32 -7.35
CA ALA A 56 -9.73 -13.02 -7.50
C ALA A 56 -8.53 -13.02 -8.45
N LYS A 57 -7.69 -14.06 -8.33
CA LYS A 57 -6.41 -14.17 -9.03
C LYS A 57 -6.58 -14.26 -10.55
N HIS A 58 -7.59 -14.98 -11.02
CA HIS A 58 -7.85 -15.13 -12.45
C HIS A 58 -8.44 -13.85 -13.04
N LEU A 59 -9.30 -13.14 -12.30
CA LEU A 59 -9.84 -11.85 -12.71
C LEU A 59 -8.71 -10.80 -12.83
N ILE A 60 -7.88 -10.67 -11.80
CA ILE A 60 -6.74 -9.74 -11.79
C ILE A 60 -5.77 -10.10 -12.93
N ARG A 61 -5.37 -11.37 -13.05
CA ARG A 61 -4.49 -11.80 -14.15
C ARG A 61 -5.11 -11.52 -15.52
N GLY A 62 -6.40 -11.73 -15.70
CA GLY A 62 -7.14 -11.41 -16.93
C GLY A 62 -7.17 -9.92 -17.25
N LEU A 63 -7.31 -9.07 -16.23
CA LEU A 63 -7.28 -7.61 -16.38
C LEU A 63 -5.90 -7.09 -16.80
N PHE A 64 -4.83 -7.63 -16.21
CA PHE A 64 -3.46 -7.14 -16.49
C PHE A 64 -2.80 -7.78 -17.71
N SER A 65 -3.13 -9.03 -18.06
CA SER A 65 -2.61 -9.73 -19.25
C SER A 65 -3.03 -9.10 -20.58
N LYS A 66 -4.15 -8.37 -20.61
CA LYS A 66 -4.59 -7.61 -21.80
C LYS A 66 -3.88 -6.26 -21.98
N THR A 67 -2.99 -5.90 -21.07
CA THR A 67 -2.23 -4.64 -21.09
C THR A 67 -0.80 -4.92 -21.52
N THR A 68 -0.60 -5.19 -22.80
CA THR A 68 0.71 -4.95 -23.40
C THR A 68 0.90 -3.44 -23.44
N LEU A 69 1.74 -2.92 -22.52
CA LEU A 69 2.34 -1.61 -22.70
C LEU A 69 2.91 -1.57 -24.11
N ARG A 70 2.52 -0.56 -24.87
CA ARG A 70 2.86 -0.39 -26.27
C ARG A 70 4.37 -0.17 -26.39
N ASN A 71 5.12 -1.27 -26.47
CA ASN A 71 6.49 -1.23 -26.92
C ASN A 71 6.45 -0.88 -28.40
N ASP A 72 6.70 0.39 -28.71
CA ASP A 72 6.94 0.80 -30.09
C ASP A 72 8.06 -0.06 -30.68
N SER A 73 7.76 -0.58 -31.86
CA SER A 73 8.53 -1.60 -32.55
C SER A 73 9.80 -0.99 -33.14
N LEU A 74 10.98 -1.31 -32.59
CA LEU A 74 12.24 -1.11 -33.30
C LEU A 74 13.23 -2.27 -33.08
N SER A 75 13.49 -2.95 -34.20
CA SER A 75 14.62 -3.81 -34.59
C SER A 75 14.96 -5.06 -33.78
N SER A 76 14.59 -6.17 -34.40
CA SER A 76 15.24 -7.47 -34.38
C SER A 76 16.77 -7.43 -34.58
N GLN A 77 17.54 -8.03 -33.69
CA GLN A 77 18.38 -9.23 -33.90
C GLN A 77 19.40 -9.44 -32.75
N GLU A 78 19.70 -10.72 -32.52
CA GLU A 78 20.69 -11.34 -31.59
C GLU A 78 20.17 -11.61 -30.16
N SER A 79 19.68 -12.84 -29.86
CA SER A 79 20.46 -14.05 -29.46
C SER A 79 21.16 -13.83 -28.10
N SER A 80 20.97 -14.60 -27.03
CA SER A 80 20.38 -15.92 -26.78
C SER A 80 20.36 -16.18 -25.25
N LEU A 81 19.65 -17.23 -24.82
CA LEU A 81 19.77 -17.92 -23.51
C LEU A 81 19.21 -17.22 -22.26
N ILE A 82 17.89 -17.28 -22.04
CA ILE A 82 17.31 -17.75 -20.77
C ILE A 82 16.00 -18.46 -21.11
N ASP A 83 15.93 -19.74 -20.75
CA ASP A 83 14.73 -20.58 -20.76
C ASP A 83 13.62 -19.92 -19.90
N ARG A 84 12.69 -19.23 -20.56
CA ARG A 84 11.46 -18.72 -19.93
C ARG A 84 10.31 -19.60 -20.39
N GLY A 85 9.75 -20.34 -19.43
CA GLY A 85 8.61 -21.22 -19.61
C GLY A 85 7.53 -20.57 -20.47
N VAL A 86 7.21 -21.26 -21.57
CA VAL A 86 6.14 -20.92 -22.49
C VAL A 86 4.81 -20.99 -21.73
N ILE A 87 4.19 -19.84 -21.49
CA ILE A 87 2.82 -19.77 -21.00
C ILE A 87 1.91 -20.08 -22.19
N THR A 88 1.22 -21.22 -22.12
CA THR A 88 0.15 -21.57 -23.05
C THR A 88 -1.02 -20.59 -22.92
N PRO A 89 -1.70 -20.22 -24.03
CA PRO A 89 -2.89 -19.38 -23.96
C PRO A 89 -4.00 -20.17 -23.28
N VAL A 90 -4.42 -19.74 -22.09
CA VAL A 90 -5.56 -20.34 -21.38
C VAL A 90 -6.85 -19.97 -22.13
N SER A 91 -7.64 -21.01 -22.42
CA SER A 91 -8.91 -20.94 -23.12
C SER A 91 -9.87 -19.96 -22.45
N SER A 92 -10.60 -19.23 -23.30
CA SER A 92 -11.59 -18.23 -22.92
C SER A 92 -12.91 -18.89 -22.54
N ASP A 93 -12.99 -19.61 -21.42
CA ASP A 93 -14.31 -20.12 -20.96
C ASP A 93 -14.34 -20.57 -19.49
N ASP A 94 -14.06 -19.66 -18.55
CA ASP A 94 -14.45 -19.88 -17.14
C ASP A 94 -15.14 -18.62 -16.62
N GLY A 95 -16.47 -18.71 -16.61
CA GLY A 95 -17.41 -17.64 -16.31
C GLY A 95 -17.32 -17.11 -14.88
N LEU A 96 -17.44 -15.79 -14.75
CA LEU A 96 -17.88 -15.18 -13.50
C LEU A 96 -19.31 -15.67 -13.18
N PRO A 97 -19.67 -15.83 -11.89
CA PRO A 97 -21.07 -15.87 -11.53
C PRO A 97 -21.73 -14.54 -11.92
N ASP A 98 -22.90 -14.64 -12.56
CA ASP A 98 -23.76 -13.58 -13.15
C ASP A 98 -24.24 -12.50 -12.14
N ASN A 99 -23.64 -12.42 -10.95
CA ASN A 99 -24.07 -11.59 -9.83
C ASN A 99 -23.04 -10.54 -9.37
N SER A 100 -21.81 -10.51 -9.90
CA SER A 100 -20.95 -9.32 -9.72
C SER A 100 -21.47 -8.23 -10.64
N THR A 101 -22.00 -7.14 -10.09
CA THR A 101 -22.53 -6.06 -10.92
C THR A 101 -21.40 -5.50 -11.80
N ASN A 102 -21.70 -5.14 -13.05
CA ASN A 102 -20.70 -4.59 -13.99
C ASN A 102 -19.86 -3.44 -13.39
N ASP A 103 -20.43 -2.70 -12.42
CA ASP A 103 -19.84 -1.54 -11.74
C ASP A 103 -18.56 -1.86 -10.93
N GLU A 104 -18.48 -3.08 -10.40
CA GLU A 104 -17.37 -3.54 -9.56
C GLU A 104 -16.11 -3.86 -10.38
N ARG A 105 -16.29 -4.52 -11.54
CA ARG A 105 -15.22 -4.77 -12.51
C ARG A 105 -14.76 -3.45 -13.15
N ASP A 106 -15.69 -2.54 -13.42
CA ASP A 106 -15.40 -1.21 -13.96
C ASP A 106 -14.57 -0.38 -12.98
N THR A 107 -14.65 -0.63 -11.67
CA THR A 107 -13.83 0.05 -10.65
C THR A 107 -12.34 -0.30 -10.78
N LEU A 108 -11.99 -1.58 -10.86
CA LEU A 108 -10.59 -1.98 -11.09
C LEU A 108 -10.08 -1.54 -12.46
N ILE A 109 -10.94 -1.55 -13.49
CA ILE A 109 -10.59 -1.03 -14.81
C ILE A 109 -10.30 0.46 -14.72
N ARG A 110 -11.15 1.26 -14.06
CA ARG A 110 -10.92 2.70 -13.84
C ARG A 110 -9.61 2.98 -13.10
N PHE A 111 -9.33 2.27 -12.00
CA PHE A 111 -8.06 2.41 -11.29
C PHE A 111 -6.87 2.10 -12.21
N LYS A 112 -6.91 0.93 -12.86
CA LYS A 112 -5.87 0.50 -13.79
C LYS A 112 -5.66 1.50 -14.93
N GLU A 113 -6.74 1.93 -15.60
CA GLU A 113 -6.67 2.85 -16.73
C GLU A 113 -6.19 4.22 -16.30
N HIS A 114 -6.66 4.74 -15.16
CA HIS A 114 -6.21 6.03 -14.64
C HIS A 114 -4.72 6.01 -14.30
N VAL A 115 -4.26 4.98 -13.59
CA VAL A 115 -2.84 4.85 -13.20
C VAL A 115 -1.96 4.60 -14.43
N LEU A 116 -2.27 3.58 -15.24
CA LEU A 116 -1.39 3.18 -16.32
C LEU A 116 -1.40 4.15 -17.50
N ASN A 117 -2.54 4.77 -17.84
CA ASN A 117 -2.61 5.71 -18.97
C ASN A 117 -2.26 7.15 -18.57
N HIS A 118 -1.88 7.41 -17.32
CA HIS A 118 -1.47 8.74 -16.90
C HIS A 118 -0.27 9.20 -17.74
N PRO A 119 -0.27 10.42 -18.32
CA PRO A 119 0.80 10.87 -19.22
C PRO A 119 2.20 10.78 -18.64
N SER A 120 2.36 10.96 -17.33
CA SER A 120 3.65 10.83 -16.65
C SER A 120 4.13 9.39 -16.51
N ILE A 121 3.20 8.43 -16.33
CA ILE A 121 3.53 6.99 -16.23
C ILE A 121 3.91 6.44 -17.61
N GLN A 122 3.25 6.91 -18.68
CA GLN A 122 3.56 6.53 -20.05
C GLN A 122 4.92 7.05 -20.54
N LYS A 123 5.46 8.09 -19.90
CA LYS A 123 6.76 8.70 -20.25
C LYS A 123 7.93 8.11 -19.47
N ASP A 124 7.68 7.39 -18.38
CA ASP A 124 8.74 6.89 -17.50
C ASP A 124 9.35 5.57 -18.02
N SER A 125 10.62 5.32 -17.70
CA SER A 125 11.34 4.14 -18.20
C SER A 125 10.82 2.83 -17.59
N CYS A 126 10.99 1.71 -18.32
CA CYS A 126 10.58 0.35 -17.91
C CYS A 126 11.02 -0.10 -16.50
N THR A 127 11.98 0.58 -15.88
CA THR A 127 12.56 0.21 -14.58
C THR A 127 11.62 0.50 -13.40
N SER A 128 10.85 1.58 -13.44
CA SER A 128 9.89 1.96 -12.38
C SER A 128 8.71 0.98 -12.28
N LEU A 129 8.36 0.31 -13.39
CA LEU A 129 7.22 -0.61 -13.51
C LEU A 129 7.50 -2.03 -12.99
N ALA A 130 8.76 -2.35 -12.68
CA ALA A 130 9.16 -3.68 -12.23
C ALA A 130 8.73 -4.00 -10.79
N HIS A 131 8.57 -2.98 -9.93
CA HIS A 131 8.18 -3.16 -8.52
C HIS A 131 6.71 -3.56 -8.32
N LEU A 132 5.84 -3.42 -9.34
CA LEU A 132 4.41 -3.76 -9.28
C LEU A 132 4.12 -5.27 -9.44
N ARG A 133 5.15 -6.13 -9.47
CA ARG A 133 5.02 -7.57 -9.76
C ARG A 133 5.58 -8.43 -8.63
N HIS A 134 4.93 -8.44 -7.48
CA HIS A 134 5.17 -9.47 -6.47
C HIS A 134 3.88 -10.23 -6.13
N ASP A 135 3.91 -11.53 -6.40
CA ASP A 135 2.86 -12.53 -6.18
C ASP A 135 3.43 -13.50 -5.14
N SER A 136 2.74 -13.77 -4.02
CA SER A 136 3.13 -14.85 -3.11
C SER A 136 1.92 -15.64 -2.62
N ASP A 137 1.87 -16.90 -3.04
CA ASP A 137 0.91 -17.92 -2.64
C ASP A 137 1.36 -18.60 -1.34
N SER A 138 0.69 -18.33 -0.23
CA SER A 138 0.68 -19.24 0.93
C SER A 138 -0.54 -18.97 1.81
N PRO A 139 -1.19 -20.00 2.39
CA PRO A 139 -2.24 -19.82 3.38
C PRO A 139 -1.74 -19.01 4.59
N PHE A 140 -2.62 -18.16 5.13
CA PHE A 140 -2.39 -17.24 6.25
C PHE A 140 -2.09 -18.01 7.55
N THR A 141 -0.84 -18.39 7.73
CA THR A 141 -0.25 -18.73 9.03
C THR A 141 1.03 -17.92 9.16
N PHE A 142 1.41 -17.56 10.38
CA PHE A 142 2.69 -16.90 10.62
C PHE A 142 3.80 -17.88 10.21
N PRO A 143 4.56 -17.66 9.11
CA PRO A 143 5.61 -18.61 8.74
C PRO A 143 6.68 -18.58 9.82
N ALA A 144 6.98 -19.74 10.43
CA ALA A 144 7.93 -19.84 11.53
C ALA A 144 9.37 -19.43 11.16
N SER A 145 9.68 -19.28 9.87
CA SER A 145 11.01 -18.97 9.35
C SER A 145 11.33 -17.48 9.23
N ARG A 146 10.38 -16.57 9.51
CA ARG A 146 10.58 -15.11 9.37
C ARG A 146 10.17 -14.37 10.64
N ASN A 147 11.03 -13.47 11.09
CA ASN A 147 10.72 -12.59 12.20
C ASN A 147 9.71 -11.50 11.79
N TYR A 148 9.13 -10.82 12.78
CA TYR A 148 8.09 -9.82 12.59
C TYR A 148 8.58 -8.63 11.77
N TRP A 149 9.84 -8.23 11.97
CA TRP A 149 10.48 -7.16 11.20
C TRP A 149 10.51 -7.47 9.70
N ASP A 150 10.97 -8.68 9.33
CA ASP A 150 11.08 -9.10 7.92
C ASP A 150 9.71 -9.15 7.26
N ARG A 151 8.71 -9.69 7.98
CA ARG A 151 7.33 -9.73 7.50
C ARG A 151 6.76 -8.35 7.27
N MET A 152 6.92 -7.45 8.24
CA MET A 152 6.36 -6.11 8.13
C MET A 152 6.93 -5.39 6.91
N ARG A 153 8.22 -5.53 6.64
CA ARG A 153 8.87 -4.83 5.52
C ARG A 153 8.63 -5.46 4.17
N ASN A 154 8.64 -6.79 4.08
CA ASN A 154 8.69 -7.48 2.80
C ASN A 154 7.38 -8.16 2.40
N ILE A 155 6.38 -8.20 3.29
CA ILE A 155 5.09 -8.86 3.04
C ILE A 155 3.94 -7.91 3.36
N SER A 156 3.87 -7.39 4.58
CA SER A 156 2.69 -6.61 5.00
C SER A 156 2.70 -5.19 4.42
N ALA A 157 3.82 -4.47 4.52
CA ALA A 157 3.90 -3.08 4.08
C ALA A 157 3.98 -2.90 2.56
N VAL A 158 4.50 -3.92 1.84
CA VAL A 158 4.67 -3.85 0.37
C VAL A 158 3.33 -3.76 -0.38
N HIS A 159 2.24 -4.19 0.26
CA HIS A 159 0.89 -4.13 -0.29
C HIS A 159 0.08 -2.92 0.23
N THR A 160 0.73 -1.98 0.93
CA THR A 160 0.07 -0.74 1.35
C THR A 160 0.04 0.28 0.23
N SER A 161 -0.94 1.18 0.29
CA SER A 161 -1.09 2.22 -0.72
C SER A 161 0.03 3.25 -0.75
N CYS A 162 0.80 3.34 0.35
CA CYS A 162 1.91 4.26 0.48
C CYS A 162 2.97 4.08 -0.62
N LEU A 163 3.41 2.84 -0.89
CA LEU A 163 4.54 2.61 -1.79
C LEU A 163 4.18 2.86 -3.25
N TYR A 164 3.06 2.32 -3.74
CA TYR A 164 2.68 2.57 -5.13
C TYR A 164 2.33 4.06 -5.35
N SER A 165 1.77 4.74 -4.34
CA SER A 165 1.51 6.18 -4.41
C SER A 165 2.81 6.98 -4.48
N TRP A 166 3.83 6.55 -3.74
CA TRP A 166 5.18 7.15 -3.79
C TRP A 166 5.86 6.94 -5.14
N ASP A 167 5.76 5.72 -5.69
CA ASP A 167 6.27 5.41 -7.03
C ASP A 167 5.56 6.24 -8.10
N TRP A 168 4.23 6.37 -8.00
CA TRP A 168 3.45 7.20 -8.92
C TRP A 168 3.86 8.67 -8.86
N ILE A 169 4.03 9.22 -7.65
CA ILE A 169 4.56 10.59 -7.46
C ILE A 169 5.93 10.72 -8.10
N SER A 170 6.82 9.75 -7.89
CA SER A 170 8.17 9.78 -8.46
C SER A 170 8.13 9.87 -9.98
N CYS A 171 7.26 9.09 -10.63
CA CYS A 171 7.03 9.17 -12.08
C CYS A 171 6.45 10.53 -12.49
N ARG A 172 5.49 11.07 -11.72
CA ARG A 172 4.86 12.38 -11.95
C ARG A 172 5.83 13.55 -11.80
N MET A 173 6.89 13.36 -11.02
CA MET A 173 7.92 14.34 -10.77
C MET A 173 9.05 14.33 -11.81
N THR A 174 9.18 13.27 -12.62
CA THR A 174 10.11 13.22 -13.73
C THR A 174 9.92 14.41 -14.67
N SER A 175 11.01 15.08 -15.04
CA SER A 175 10.96 16.28 -15.88
C SER A 175 10.48 15.96 -17.30
N GLU A 176 10.05 16.97 -18.06
CA GLU A 176 9.72 16.78 -19.48
C GLU A 176 10.90 16.27 -20.32
N ARG A 177 12.13 16.46 -19.84
CA ARG A 177 13.36 15.96 -20.46
C ARG A 177 13.73 14.54 -20.02
N GLY A 178 12.96 13.95 -19.10
CA GLY A 178 13.20 12.62 -18.55
C GLY A 178 14.15 12.62 -17.35
N ASP A 179 14.43 13.76 -16.73
CA ASP A 179 15.28 13.82 -15.54
C ASP A 179 14.51 13.24 -14.34
N GLU A 180 15.06 12.19 -13.74
CA GLU A 180 14.49 11.52 -12.57
C GLU A 180 14.58 12.42 -11.32
N PRO A 181 13.54 12.43 -10.45
CA PRO A 181 13.53 13.25 -9.23
C PRO A 181 14.65 12.94 -8.23
N PHE A 182 15.25 11.74 -8.32
CA PHE A 182 16.32 11.27 -7.43
C PHE A 182 17.54 10.82 -8.26
N PRO A 183 18.37 11.74 -8.79
CA PRO A 183 19.36 11.42 -9.82
C PRO A 183 20.58 10.63 -9.30
N THR A 184 20.83 10.57 -7.99
CA THR A 184 22.01 9.91 -7.42
C THR A 184 21.66 8.63 -6.68
N ALA A 185 22.62 7.71 -6.54
CA ALA A 185 22.46 6.50 -5.72
C ALA A 185 22.03 6.83 -4.27
N LEU A 186 22.59 7.90 -3.69
CA LEU A 186 22.24 8.34 -2.34
C LEU A 186 20.79 8.84 -2.26
N THR A 187 20.35 9.68 -3.19
CA THR A 187 18.97 10.19 -3.19
C THR A 187 17.95 9.09 -3.42
N LYS A 188 18.28 8.10 -4.27
CA LYS A 188 17.42 6.92 -4.48
C LYS A 188 17.33 6.06 -3.23
N TYR A 189 18.45 5.80 -2.58
CA TYR A 189 18.49 5.02 -1.35
C TYR A 189 17.65 5.67 -0.24
N LEU A 190 17.86 6.98 0.00
CA LEU A 190 17.12 7.72 1.02
C LEU A 190 15.62 7.85 0.69
N SER A 191 15.27 7.99 -0.60
CA SER A 191 13.88 8.01 -1.07
C SER A 191 13.19 6.66 -0.82
N ALA A 192 13.83 5.56 -1.18
CA ALA A 192 13.32 4.21 -0.91
C ALA A 192 13.19 3.92 0.59
N GLU A 193 14.18 4.33 1.39
CA GLU A 193 14.17 4.20 2.85
C GLU A 193 13.00 5.00 3.47
N LEU A 194 12.77 6.23 3.01
CA LEU A 194 11.62 7.05 3.44
C LEU A 194 10.28 6.37 3.12
N GLY A 195 10.09 5.93 1.86
CA GLY A 195 8.88 5.25 1.43
C GLY A 195 8.61 3.97 2.25
N GLN A 196 9.66 3.19 2.52
CA GLN A 196 9.55 1.96 3.31
C GLN A 196 9.17 2.24 4.77
N HIS A 197 9.76 3.26 5.41
CA HIS A 197 9.39 3.64 6.79
C HIS A 197 7.92 4.08 6.87
N LEU A 198 7.47 4.93 5.94
CA LEU A 198 6.08 5.35 5.85
C LEU A 198 5.12 4.16 5.68
N ALA A 199 5.44 3.25 4.77
CA ALA A 199 4.60 2.08 4.47
C ALA A 199 4.45 1.15 5.69
N VAL A 200 5.55 0.88 6.40
CA VAL A 200 5.53 0.05 7.61
C VAL A 200 4.74 0.74 8.72
N MET A 201 4.97 2.03 8.95
CA MET A 201 4.23 2.84 9.91
C MET A 201 2.72 2.79 9.64
N CYS A 202 2.30 3.05 8.39
CA CYS A 202 0.90 2.96 7.98
C CYS A 202 0.31 1.58 8.25
N ARG A 203 1.05 0.52 7.91
CA ARG A 203 0.54 -0.84 8.14
C ARG A 203 0.38 -1.14 9.63
N MET A 204 1.30 -0.69 10.48
CA MET A 204 1.19 -0.87 11.93
C MET A 204 0.02 -0.07 12.53
N TYR A 205 -0.21 1.17 12.08
CA TYR A 205 -1.37 1.95 12.49
C TYR A 205 -2.69 1.32 12.05
N ASN A 206 -2.75 0.80 10.83
CA ASN A 206 -3.91 0.07 10.33
C ASN A 206 -4.19 -1.18 11.19
N TYR A 207 -3.17 -1.99 11.50
CA TYR A 207 -3.32 -3.13 12.42
C TYR A 207 -3.76 -2.69 13.82
N TYR A 208 -3.24 -1.58 14.33
CA TYR A 208 -3.64 -1.07 15.64
C TYR A 208 -5.13 -0.68 15.67
N GLY A 209 -5.59 0.05 14.65
CA GLY A 209 -6.98 0.54 14.55
C GLY A 209 -7.99 -0.59 14.30
N SER A 210 -7.62 -1.57 13.49
CA SER A 210 -8.52 -2.64 13.01
C SER A 210 -8.75 -3.80 13.97
N LEU A 211 -8.10 -3.84 15.14
CA LEU A 211 -8.16 -4.99 16.07
C LEU A 211 -9.56 -5.53 16.36
N ALA A 212 -10.52 -4.64 16.60
CA ALA A 212 -11.89 -5.05 16.90
C ALA A 212 -12.58 -5.67 15.68
N ARG A 213 -12.35 -5.10 14.48
CA ARG A 213 -12.86 -5.62 13.21
C ARG A 213 -12.20 -6.96 12.90
N ASP A 214 -10.87 -7.02 12.91
CA ASP A 214 -10.11 -8.23 12.60
C ASP A 214 -10.52 -9.40 13.51
N LYS A 215 -10.75 -9.14 14.81
CA LYS A 215 -11.27 -10.16 15.73
C LYS A 215 -12.68 -10.63 15.35
N ALA A 216 -13.58 -9.72 14.96
CA ALA A 216 -14.94 -10.05 14.57
C ALA A 216 -15.00 -10.84 13.26
N GLU A 217 -14.17 -10.45 12.29
CA GLU A 217 -14.06 -11.06 10.95
C GLU A 217 -13.13 -12.29 10.93
N LYS A 218 -12.45 -12.58 12.05
CA LYS A 218 -11.46 -13.67 12.19
C LYS A 218 -10.25 -13.52 11.26
N ASN A 219 -9.87 -12.27 10.97
CA ASN A 219 -8.66 -11.91 10.24
C ASN A 219 -7.43 -11.94 11.14
N LEU A 220 -6.25 -12.19 10.54
CA LEU A 220 -4.98 -12.10 11.26
C LEU A 220 -4.57 -10.64 11.44
N ASN A 221 -4.13 -10.32 12.66
CA ASN A 221 -3.57 -9.02 13.02
C ASN A 221 -2.12 -9.17 13.53
N SER A 222 -1.32 -8.10 13.48
CA SER A 222 0.04 -8.08 14.03
C SER A 222 0.14 -8.57 15.47
N VAL A 223 -0.84 -8.26 16.33
CA VAL A 223 -0.82 -8.70 17.75
C VAL A 223 -1.00 -10.22 17.92
N ASN A 224 -1.34 -10.95 16.86
CA ASN A 224 -1.41 -12.40 16.84
C ASN A 224 -0.05 -13.04 16.49
N SER A 225 0.97 -12.24 16.19
CA SER A 225 2.31 -12.74 15.92
C SER A 225 2.91 -13.37 17.18
N PRO A 226 3.59 -14.54 17.08
CA PRO A 226 4.23 -15.18 18.22
C PRO A 226 5.25 -14.28 18.96
N GLU A 227 5.88 -13.34 18.25
CA GLU A 227 6.82 -12.39 18.87
C GLU A 227 6.17 -11.44 19.89
N PHE A 228 4.83 -11.31 19.88
CA PHE A 228 4.08 -10.53 20.85
C PHE A 228 3.66 -11.36 22.08
N GLU A 229 3.90 -12.67 22.10
CA GLU A 229 3.59 -13.53 23.26
C GLU A 229 4.42 -13.13 24.49
N ASN A 230 5.69 -12.78 24.28
CA ASN A 230 6.61 -12.37 25.35
C ASN A 230 6.46 -10.89 25.76
N CYS A 231 5.64 -10.11 25.05
CA CYS A 231 5.28 -8.76 25.48
C CYS A 231 4.31 -8.78 26.67
N ALA A 232 3.61 -9.89 26.87
CA ALA A 232 2.70 -10.08 28.00
C ALA A 232 3.50 -10.37 29.27
N VAL A 233 3.27 -9.61 30.34
CA VAL A 233 3.85 -9.90 31.66
C VAL A 233 3.41 -11.30 32.08
N SER A 234 4.37 -12.22 32.19
CA SER A 234 4.18 -13.59 32.69
C SER A 234 3.68 -13.58 34.13
N THR A 235 2.38 -13.36 34.30
CA THR A 235 1.72 -13.60 35.57
C THR A 235 1.33 -15.06 35.56
N MET A 236 2.17 -15.88 36.19
CA MET A 236 1.92 -17.30 36.45
C MET A 236 0.69 -17.45 37.35
N SER A 237 -0.50 -17.36 36.77
CA SER A 237 -1.76 -17.67 37.41
C SER A 237 -2.55 -18.57 36.46
N SER A 238 -2.82 -19.79 36.91
CA SER A 238 -3.54 -20.82 36.14
C SER A 238 -5.03 -20.53 35.95
N ASP A 239 -5.53 -19.41 36.47
CA ASP A 239 -6.90 -18.92 36.22
C ASP A 239 -6.83 -17.68 35.32
N ALA A 240 -6.84 -17.91 34.01
CA ALA A 240 -6.98 -16.87 32.99
C ALA A 240 -8.39 -16.25 33.08
N THR A 241 -8.52 -15.22 33.91
CA THR A 241 -9.74 -14.41 33.97
C THR A 241 -9.84 -13.51 32.74
N GLU A 242 -11.06 -13.12 32.34
CA GLU A 242 -11.30 -12.20 31.21
C GLU A 242 -10.49 -10.87 31.34
N LYS A 243 -10.25 -10.43 32.58
CA LYS A 243 -9.40 -9.27 32.89
C LYS A 243 -7.93 -9.48 32.52
N GLN A 244 -7.38 -10.68 32.69
CA GLN A 244 -6.00 -11.01 32.32
C GLN A 244 -5.82 -10.96 30.80
N THR A 245 -6.75 -11.53 30.03
CA THR A 245 -6.70 -11.48 28.57
C THR A 245 -6.80 -10.07 27.99
N THR A 246 -7.49 -9.16 28.69
CA THR A 246 -7.60 -7.76 28.31
C THR A 246 -6.30 -6.99 28.56
N ALA A 247 -5.64 -7.25 29.69
CA ALA A 247 -4.34 -6.65 30.02
C ALA A 247 -3.24 -7.10 29.05
N GLU A 248 -3.18 -8.40 28.75
CA GLU A 248 -2.22 -8.97 27.77
C GLU A 248 -2.43 -8.37 26.38
N LEU A 249 -3.69 -8.25 25.93
CA LEU A 249 -4.00 -7.59 24.66
C LEU A 249 -3.54 -6.13 24.66
N GLN A 250 -3.75 -5.41 25.77
CA GLN A 250 -3.33 -4.01 25.88
C GLN A 250 -1.80 -3.87 25.83
N GLU A 251 -1.04 -4.78 26.43
CA GLU A 251 0.43 -4.79 26.35
C GLU A 251 0.90 -5.04 24.91
N ARG A 252 0.29 -5.99 24.20
CA ARG A 252 0.59 -6.23 22.77
C ARG A 252 0.25 -5.02 21.90
N LYS A 253 -0.85 -4.33 22.19
CA LYS A 253 -1.22 -3.06 21.52
C LYS A 253 -0.19 -1.98 21.75
N SER A 254 0.28 -1.83 22.99
CA SER A 254 1.32 -0.85 23.34
C SER A 254 2.62 -1.13 22.60
N ALA A 255 3.06 -2.39 22.54
CA ALA A 255 4.24 -2.78 21.78
C ALA A 255 4.11 -2.50 20.27
N LEU A 256 2.93 -2.76 19.69
CA LEU A 256 2.67 -2.43 18.28
C LEU A 256 2.75 -0.92 18.03
N MET A 257 2.16 -0.11 18.92
CA MET A 257 2.20 1.34 18.82
C MET A 257 3.62 1.88 18.98
N GLU A 258 4.39 1.34 19.92
CA GLU A 258 5.80 1.73 20.12
C GLU A 258 6.63 1.47 18.86
N MET A 259 6.42 0.33 18.18
CA MET A 259 7.07 0.06 16.89
C MET A 259 6.60 1.02 15.79
N ALA A 260 5.32 1.38 15.75
CA ALA A 260 4.81 2.35 14.78
C ALA A 260 5.45 3.74 14.99
N GLU A 261 5.53 4.20 16.24
CA GLU A 261 6.20 5.47 16.59
C GLU A 261 7.70 5.42 16.31
N TYR A 262 8.36 4.27 16.52
CA TYR A 262 9.74 4.10 16.11
C TYR A 262 9.91 4.32 14.59
N GLU A 263 9.06 3.72 13.75
CA GLU A 263 9.10 3.95 12.29
C GLU A 263 8.82 5.43 11.95
N ARG A 264 7.93 6.08 12.70
CA ARG A 264 7.67 7.52 12.58
C ARG A 264 8.88 8.38 12.94
N GLU A 265 9.64 8.03 13.98
CA GLU A 265 10.90 8.69 14.33
C GLU A 265 11.97 8.51 13.23
N ARG A 266 11.95 7.38 12.52
CA ARG A 266 12.86 7.14 11.38
C ARG A 266 12.59 8.02 10.16
N LEU A 267 11.47 8.74 10.13
CA LEU A 267 11.21 9.79 9.13
C LEU A 267 12.20 10.96 9.21
N VAL A 268 13.13 10.97 10.19
CA VAL A 268 14.34 11.80 10.17
C VAL A 268 15.16 11.62 8.88
N VAL A 269 15.03 10.50 8.16
CA VAL A 269 15.62 10.32 6.82
C VAL A 269 15.20 11.43 5.85
N LYS A 270 13.99 11.99 6.00
CA LYS A 270 13.51 13.14 5.22
C LYS A 270 14.44 14.34 5.38
N ALA A 271 14.95 14.61 6.58
CA ALA A 271 15.86 15.72 6.81
C ALA A 271 17.20 15.55 6.08
N ARG A 272 17.63 14.31 5.80
CA ARG A 272 18.82 14.01 5.00
C ARG A 272 18.55 14.09 3.50
N LEU A 273 17.38 13.66 3.05
CA LEU A 273 16.98 13.69 1.64
C LEU A 273 16.66 15.12 1.16
N ARG A 274 16.00 15.91 2.00
CA ARG A 274 15.51 17.26 1.69
C ARG A 274 16.56 18.19 1.05
N PRO A 275 17.79 18.35 1.58
CA PRO A 275 18.79 19.25 0.96
C PRO A 275 19.37 18.73 -0.35
N LEU A 276 19.09 17.48 -0.73
CA LEU A 276 19.64 16.82 -1.92
C LEU A 276 18.69 16.85 -3.13
N VAL A 277 17.49 17.43 -2.97
CA VAL A 277 16.45 17.47 -4.00
C VAL A 277 15.98 18.91 -4.23
N ASP A 278 15.42 19.17 -5.42
CA ASP A 278 14.96 20.51 -5.78
C ASP A 278 13.75 20.99 -4.95
N GLU A 279 13.38 22.27 -5.08
CA GLU A 279 12.27 22.86 -4.33
C GLU A 279 10.93 22.15 -4.59
N ARG A 280 10.70 21.68 -5.82
CA ARG A 280 9.46 21.00 -6.20
C ARG A 280 9.34 19.67 -5.45
N ILE A 281 10.38 18.84 -5.47
CA ILE A 281 10.41 17.57 -4.75
C ILE A 281 10.35 17.79 -3.23
N ARG A 282 11.05 18.82 -2.73
CA ARG A 282 10.99 19.18 -1.30
C ARG A 282 9.55 19.45 -0.85
N GLY A 283 8.77 20.15 -1.66
CA GLY A 283 7.38 20.40 -1.32
C GLY A 283 6.53 19.14 -1.31
N VAL A 284 6.70 18.30 -2.33
CA VAL A 284 5.97 17.03 -2.42
C VAL A 284 6.31 16.09 -1.25
N LEU A 285 7.59 16.01 -0.86
CA LEU A 285 8.03 15.23 0.30
C LEU A 285 7.31 15.63 1.59
N ASP A 286 7.15 16.93 1.85
CA ASP A 286 6.49 17.38 3.07
C ASP A 286 5.00 17.09 3.06
N VAL A 287 4.31 17.35 1.95
CA VAL A 287 2.87 17.08 1.85
C VAL A 287 2.62 15.58 1.95
N PHE A 288 3.35 14.75 1.20
CA PHE A 288 3.15 13.30 1.19
C PHE A 288 3.37 12.68 2.57
N VAL A 289 4.46 13.03 3.25
CA VAL A 289 4.74 12.53 4.62
C VAL A 289 3.64 12.96 5.59
N ASN A 290 3.20 14.23 5.52
CA ASN A 290 2.14 14.73 6.40
C ASN A 290 0.79 14.04 6.15
N VAL A 291 0.42 13.80 4.89
CA VAL A 291 -0.81 13.09 4.53
C VAL A 291 -0.77 11.67 5.05
N THR A 292 0.35 10.98 4.83
CA THR A 292 0.55 9.58 5.20
C THR A 292 0.50 9.39 6.73
N ASP A 293 1.16 10.26 7.48
CA ASP A 293 1.11 10.31 8.94
C ASP A 293 -0.31 10.61 9.46
N LEU A 294 -1.00 11.59 8.84
CA LEU A 294 -2.37 11.95 9.23
C LEU A 294 -3.36 10.80 9.02
N TYR A 295 -3.28 10.08 7.90
CA TYR A 295 -4.09 8.87 7.69
C TYR A 295 -3.83 7.82 8.75
N GLY A 296 -2.56 7.59 9.10
CA GLY A 296 -2.17 6.71 10.20
C GLY A 296 -2.85 7.08 11.52
N GLN A 297 -2.81 8.36 11.87
CA GLN A 297 -3.46 8.89 13.08
C GLN A 297 -4.99 8.75 13.03
N ILE A 298 -5.61 8.93 11.86
CA ILE A 298 -7.05 8.68 11.70
C ILE A 298 -7.36 7.21 12.02
N TYR A 299 -6.60 6.25 11.47
CA TYR A 299 -6.77 4.82 11.76
C TYR A 299 -6.62 4.48 13.25
N VAL A 300 -5.66 5.13 13.93
CA VAL A 300 -5.48 4.95 15.39
C VAL A 300 -6.67 5.48 16.17
N ALA A 301 -7.21 6.64 15.78
CA ALA A 301 -8.37 7.24 16.43
C ALA A 301 -9.68 6.49 16.11
N ARG A 302 -9.80 5.99 14.89
CA ARG A 302 -11.00 5.31 14.38
C ARG A 302 -10.64 4.40 13.22
N ASP A 303 -11.08 3.15 13.30
CA ASP A 303 -11.09 2.26 12.13
C ASP A 303 -12.09 2.78 11.09
N ILE A 304 -11.56 3.19 9.93
CA ILE A 304 -12.30 3.79 8.82
C ILE A 304 -12.46 2.84 7.62
N ALA A 305 -11.89 1.62 7.70
CA ALA A 305 -12.06 0.64 6.64
C ALA A 305 -13.44 -0.02 6.72
N SER A 306 -13.85 -0.57 5.58
CA SER A 306 -15.17 -1.16 5.39
C SER A 306 -15.32 -2.43 6.23
N ARG A 307 -16.58 -2.78 6.53
CA ARG A 307 -16.91 -3.95 7.35
C ARG A 307 -17.64 -4.96 6.50
N MET A 308 -17.26 -6.22 6.60
CA MET A 308 -18.07 -7.32 6.07
C MET A 308 -19.30 -7.46 6.99
N VAL A 309 -20.49 -7.15 6.48
CA VAL A 309 -21.78 -7.32 7.20
C VAL A 309 -22.42 -8.63 6.78
#